data_AF-A0A3E0G6R1-F1
#
_entry.id   AF-A0A3E0G6R1-F1
#
_cell.length_a   1.000
_cell.length_b   1.000
_cell.length_c   1.000
_cell.angle_alpha   90.00
_cell.angle_beta   90.00
_cell.angle_gamma   90.00
#
_symmetry.space_group_name_H-M   'P 1'
#
loop_
_entity.id
_entity.type
_entity.pdbx_description
1 polymer ?
#
loop_
_entity_poly.entity_id
_entity_poly.type
_entity_poly.pdbx_seq_one_letter_code
_entity_poly.pdbx_strand_id
1 'polypeptide(L)'
;MADQRWAPAEQQVPELLEDLMHMGSVEYSGNVIQQYKHVDTRRYINLDGAGQAWQIAVHPDTGDLAARRIDLDEAKALVLR
;
A
#
# COMPACT_ATOMS: atom_id res chain seq x y z
N MET A 1 -5.50 21.08 -1.54
CA MET A 1 -6.20 19.93 -2.14
C MET A 1 -5.37 18.72 -1.79
N ALA A 2 -5.95 17.72 -1.11
CA ALA A 2 -5.23 16.47 -0.85
C ALA A 2 -4.92 15.81 -2.20
N ASP A 3 -3.67 15.43 -2.41
CA ASP A 3 -3.30 14.66 -3.58
C ASP A 3 -4.00 13.30 -3.49
N GLN A 4 -4.84 12.96 -4.47
CA GLN A 4 -5.62 11.72 -4.46
C GLN A 4 -4.74 10.46 -4.35
N ARG A 5 -3.46 10.56 -4.72
CA ARG A 5 -2.46 9.49 -4.56
C ARG A 5 -2.06 9.28 -3.09
N TRP A 6 -2.14 10.31 -2.26
CA TRP A 6 -1.78 10.27 -0.84
C TRP A 6 -2.99 10.13 0.08
N ALA A 7 -4.18 10.49 -0.39
CA ALA A 7 -5.41 10.49 0.43
C ALA A 7 -5.64 9.18 1.23
N PRO A 8 -5.43 7.96 0.68
CA PRO A 8 -5.56 6.74 1.48
C PRO A 8 -4.56 6.66 2.63
N ALA A 9 -3.29 6.97 2.39
CA ALA A 9 -2.27 6.96 3.43
C ALA A 9 -2.52 8.06 4.47
N GLU A 10 -2.94 9.25 4.03
CA GLU A 10 -3.27 10.37 4.92
C GLU A 10 -4.41 10.02 5.89
N GLN A 11 -5.36 9.22 5.45
CA GLN A 11 -6.51 8.83 6.26
C GLN A 11 -6.21 7.64 7.17
N GLN A 12 -5.48 6.63 6.69
CA GLN A 12 -5.35 5.34 7.38
C GLN A 12 -4.08 5.23 8.23
N VAL A 13 -2.98 5.83 7.75
CA VAL A 13 -1.64 5.72 8.36
C VAL A 13 -0.95 7.07 8.49
N PRO A 14 -1.61 8.13 9.02
CA PRO A 14 -1.02 9.46 9.12
C PRO A 14 0.31 9.47 9.87
N GLU A 15 0.49 8.56 10.84
CA GLU A 15 1.70 8.41 11.63
C GLU A 15 2.91 7.87 10.86
N LEU A 16 2.70 7.27 9.69
CA LEU A 16 3.78 6.75 8.83
C LEU A 16 4.09 7.68 7.66
N LEU A 17 3.28 8.71 7.40
CA LEU A 17 3.36 9.51 6.18
C LEU A 17 4.75 10.10 5.91
N GLU A 18 5.44 10.56 6.96
CA GLU A 18 6.77 11.15 6.84
C GLU A 18 7.84 10.14 6.38
N ASP A 19 7.60 8.86 6.64
CA ASP A 19 8.47 7.74 6.29
C ASP A 19 8.00 7.00 5.03
N LEU A 20 6.94 7.47 4.37
CA LEU A 20 6.41 6.84 3.16
C LEU A 20 6.86 7.55 1.90
N MET A 21 7.17 6.74 0.89
CA MET A 21 7.37 7.17 -0.49
C MET A 21 6.30 6.53 -1.37
N HIS A 22 5.52 7.34 -2.07
CA HIS A 22 4.58 6.84 -3.08
C HIS A 22 5.35 6.23 -4.25
N MET A 23 5.08 4.95 -4.56
CA MET A 23 5.78 4.19 -5.59
C MET A 23 4.96 4.05 -6.88
N GLY A 24 3.65 4.27 -6.81
CA GLY A 24 2.73 4.08 -7.92
C GLY A 24 1.42 3.45 -7.47
N SER A 25 0.72 2.85 -8.42
CA SER A 25 -0.54 2.16 -8.17
C SER A 25 -0.65 0.91 -9.02
N VAL A 26 -1.48 -0.03 -8.57
CA VAL A 26 -1.84 -1.20 -9.35
C VAL A 26 -3.35 -1.38 -9.38
N GLU A 27 -3.87 -1.83 -10.52
CA GLU A 27 -5.27 -2.21 -10.65
C GLU A 27 -5.44 -3.70 -10.34
N TYR A 28 -6.35 -4.00 -9.40
CA TYR A 28 -6.68 -5.39 -9.06
C TYR A 28 -8.18 -5.53 -8.80
N SER A 29 -8.84 -6.41 -9.56
CA SER A 29 -10.27 -6.68 -9.43
C SER A 29 -11.14 -5.42 -9.38
N GLY A 30 -10.81 -4.42 -10.22
CA GLY A 30 -11.51 -3.13 -10.29
C GLY A 30 -11.15 -2.11 -9.20
N ASN A 31 -10.22 -2.43 -8.30
CA ASN A 31 -9.72 -1.49 -7.29
C ASN A 31 -8.36 -0.93 -7.73
N VAL A 32 -8.20 0.39 -7.61
CA VAL A 32 -6.88 1.03 -7.72
C VAL A 32 -6.24 1.00 -6.33
N ILE A 33 -5.16 0.26 -6.21
CA ILE A 33 -4.39 0.11 -4.97
C ILE A 33 -3.14 0.99 -5.08
N GLN A 34 -3.03 1.98 -4.21
CA GLN A 34 -1.85 2.84 -4.09
C GLN A 34 -0.75 2.09 -3.32
N GLN A 35 0.49 2.18 -3.80
CA GLN A 35 1.65 1.53 -3.20
C GLN A 35 2.54 2.56 -2.53
N TYR A 36 2.77 2.41 -1.23
CA TYR A 36 3.68 3.25 -0.48
C TYR A 36 4.80 2.41 0.10
N LYS A 37 6.03 2.86 -0.08
CA LYS A 37 7.23 2.20 0.41
C LYS A 37 7.77 2.97 1.61
N HIS A 38 7.95 2.27 2.71
CA HIS A 38 8.62 2.82 3.87
C HIS A 38 10.11 3.03 3.57
N VAL A 39 10.64 4.22 3.90
CA VAL A 39 11.99 4.63 3.50
C VAL A 39 13.07 3.77 4.18
N ASP A 40 12.91 3.48 5.48
CA ASP A 40 13.90 2.71 6.23
C ASP A 40 13.83 1.21 5.96
N THR A 41 12.66 0.59 6.18
CA THR A 41 12.52 -0.87 6.04
C THR A 41 12.41 -1.33 4.59
N ARG A 42 12.17 -0.41 3.65
CA ARG A 42 11.93 -0.66 2.22
C ARG A 42 10.72 -1.57 1.95
N ARG A 43 9.86 -1.77 2.95
CA ARG A 43 8.64 -2.58 2.87
C ARG A 43 7.47 -1.74 2.40
N TYR A 44 6.43 -2.41 1.92
CA TYR A 44 5.29 -1.78 1.28
C TYR A 44 4.04 -1.85 2.16
N ILE A 45 3.34 -0.73 2.26
CA ILE A 45 1.93 -0.68 2.62
C ILE A 45 1.14 -0.32 1.37
N ASN A 46 0.07 -1.06 1.08
CA ASN A 46 -0.75 -0.85 -0.10
C ASN A 46 -2.20 -0.62 0.32
N LEU A 47 -2.79 0.49 -0.11
CA LEU A 47 -4.11 0.94 0.30
C LEU A 47 -4.93 1.31 -0.92
N ASP A 48 -6.19 0.86 -1.00
CA ASP A 48 -7.12 1.35 -2.01
C ASP A 48 -7.81 2.67 -1.58
N GLY A 49 -8.64 3.22 -2.47
CA GLY A 49 -9.34 4.48 -2.22
C GLY A 49 -10.34 4.44 -1.05
N ALA A 50 -10.72 3.26 -0.56
CA ALA A 50 -11.56 3.10 0.62
C ALA A 50 -10.74 2.91 1.92
N GLY A 51 -9.42 2.87 1.81
CA GLY A 51 -8.51 2.63 2.93
C GLY A 51 -8.32 1.14 3.27
N GLN A 52 -8.84 0.22 2.46
CA GLN A 52 -8.59 -1.20 2.66
C GLN A 52 -7.14 -1.53 2.32
N ALA A 53 -6.48 -2.27 3.22
CA ALA A 53 -5.10 -2.70 3.04
C ALA A 53 -4.99 -3.99 2.22
N TRP A 54 -3.93 -4.07 1.43
CA TRP A 54 -3.66 -5.19 0.54
C TRP A 54 -2.20 -5.66 0.65
N GLN A 55 -2.01 -6.98 0.70
CA GLN A 55 -0.72 -7.59 0.41
C GLN A 55 -0.65 -7.93 -1.07
N ILE A 56 0.37 -7.39 -1.75
CA ILE A 56 0.62 -7.63 -3.16
C ILE A 56 1.85 -8.53 -3.29
N ALA A 57 1.73 -9.59 -4.08
CA ALA A 57 2.83 -10.44 -4.51
C ALA A 57 2.86 -10.47 -6.04
N VAL A 58 4.05 -10.32 -6.62
CA VAL A 58 4.26 -10.45 -8.07
C VAL A 58 5.04 -11.73 -8.31
N HIS A 59 4.50 -12.61 -9.15
CA HIS A 59 5.15 -13.84 -9.52
C HIS A 59 6.36 -13.52 -10.42
N PRO A 60 7.59 -13.91 -10.05
CA PRO A 60 8.80 -13.43 -10.71
C PRO A 60 8.91 -13.90 -12.17
N ASP A 61 8.39 -15.09 -12.48
CA ASP A 61 8.56 -15.70 -13.81
C ASP A 61 7.49 -15.28 -14.81
N THR A 62 6.27 -14.99 -14.33
CA THR A 62 5.12 -14.69 -15.19
C THR A 62 4.73 -13.22 -15.15
N GLY A 63 5.17 -12.49 -14.12
CA GLY A 63 4.70 -11.14 -13.83
C GLY A 63 3.28 -11.10 -13.27
N ASP A 64 2.67 -12.26 -13.00
CA ASP A 64 1.30 -12.32 -12.50
C ASP A 64 1.20 -11.69 -11.12
N LEU A 65 0.17 -10.88 -10.94
CA LEU A 65 -0.10 -10.20 -9.69
C LEU A 65 -1.13 -10.98 -8.88
N ALA A 66 -0.73 -11.39 -7.69
CA ALA A 66 -1.64 -11.84 -6.64
C ALA A 66 -1.81 -10.72 -5.62
N ALA A 67 -3.05 -10.44 -5.25
CA ALA A 67 -3.34 -9.53 -4.15
C ALA A 67 -4.37 -10.16 -3.21
N ARG A 68 -4.13 -10.04 -1.91
CA ARG A 68 -5.10 -10.42 -0.88
C ARG A 68 -5.39 -9.24 0.03
N ARG A 69 -6.63 -9.13 0.48
CA ARG A 69 -7.02 -8.20 1.55
C ARG A 69 -6.36 -8.62 2.85
N ILE A 70 -5.88 -7.64 3.60
CA ILE A 70 -5.32 -7.81 4.94
C ILE A 70 -5.86 -6.73 5.87
N ASP A 71 -5.77 -6.96 7.17
CA ASP A 71 -6.12 -5.94 8.15
C ASP A 71 -5.10 -4.80 8.13
N LEU A 72 -5.55 -3.58 8.42
CA LEU A 72 -4.68 -2.41 8.44
C LEU A 72 -3.56 -2.55 9.49
N ASP A 73 -3.87 -3.10 10.66
CA ASP A 73 -2.90 -3.36 11.72
C ASP A 73 -1.86 -4.41 11.30
N GLU A 74 -2.26 -5.44 10.55
CA GLU A 74 -1.34 -6.41 9.95
C GLU A 74 -0.41 -5.69 8.96
N ALA A 75 -0.94 -4.83 8.10
CA ALA A 75 -0.16 -4.06 7.14
C ALA A 75 0.88 -3.15 7.82
N LYS A 76 0.48 -2.43 8.87
CA LYS A 76 1.39 -1.58 9.68
C LYS A 76 2.50 -2.41 10.32
N ALA A 77 2.15 -3.54 10.94
CA ALA A 77 3.12 -4.43 11.57
C ALA A 77 4.13 -5.02 10.58
N LEU A 78 3.70 -5.34 9.36
CA LEU A 78 4.60 -5.82 8.30
C LEU A 78 5.63 -4.77 7.88
N VAL A 79 5.26 -3.50 7.88
CA VAL A 79 6.13 -2.40 7.47
C VAL A 79 7.14 -2.01 8.55
N LEU A 80 6.76 -2.05 9.82
CA LEU A 80 7.58 -1.60 10.96
C LEU A 80 8.53 -2.67 11.52
N ARG A 81 8.38 -3.93 11.10
CA ARG A 81 9.28 -5.03 11.45
C ARG A 81 10.57 -4.98 10.62
#